data_AF-A0A6J6YUB4-F1
#
_entry.id   AF-A0A6J6YUB4-F1
#
_cell.length_a   1.000
_cell.length_b   1.000
_cell.length_c   1.000
_cell.angle_alpha   90.00
_cell.angle_beta   90.00
_cell.angle_gamma   90.00
#
_symmetry.space_group_name_H-M   'P 1'
#
loop_
_entity.id
_entity.type
_entity.pdbx_description
1 polymer ?
#
loop_
_entity_poly.entity_id
_entity_poly.type
_entity_poly.pdbx_seq_one_letter_code
_entity_poly.pdbx_strand_id
1 'polypeptide(L)'
;MGWLRTFIAQERAGHPLDAPGTCDITADIAIDQLATACEPSLVTTQREFLQRLGIADLVDEGRRVWSEKALAPDVEALRARSRIGEAESLLESGGLGDFVVLEWTVEMRDEASDRSGNGR
;
A
#
# COMPACT_ATOMS: atom_id res chain seq x y z
N MET A 1 -14.01 18.07 -4.66
CA MET A 1 -12.63 18.03 -4.15
C MET A 1 -11.69 17.76 -5.32
N GLY A 2 -10.53 18.41 -5.37
CA GLY A 2 -9.56 18.28 -6.48
C GLY A 2 -8.49 17.21 -6.25
N TRP A 3 -7.76 16.89 -7.32
CA TRP A 3 -6.70 15.88 -7.36
C TRP A 3 -5.45 16.26 -6.56
N LEU A 4 -5.19 17.55 -6.34
CA LEU A 4 -4.08 18.06 -5.52
C LEU A 4 -4.57 18.45 -4.11
N ARG A 5 -3.83 18.06 -3.08
CA ARG A 5 -4.19 18.25 -1.67
C ARG A 5 -2.96 18.58 -0.83
N THR A 6 -3.20 19.25 0.30
CA THR A 6 -2.17 19.64 1.26
C THR A 6 -2.57 19.14 2.66
N PHE A 7 -1.59 18.79 3.48
CA PHE A 7 -1.82 18.29 4.83
C PHE A 7 -0.82 18.84 5.85
N ILE A 8 -1.31 19.16 7.06
CA ILE A 8 -0.50 19.54 8.23
C ILE A 8 -1.05 18.78 9.42
N ALA A 9 -0.19 18.11 10.19
CA ALA A 9 -0.59 17.38 11.40
C ALA A 9 -1.81 16.45 11.19
N GLN A 10 -1.82 15.71 10.08
CA GLN A 10 -2.89 14.79 9.66
C GLN A 10 -4.23 15.44 9.30
N GLU A 11 -4.29 16.77 9.20
CA GLU A 11 -5.48 17.52 8.78
C GLU A 11 -5.30 18.15 7.41
N ARG A 12 -6.42 18.38 6.73
CA ARG A 12 -6.43 19.04 5.42
C ARG A 12 -6.01 20.51 5.58
N ALA A 13 -5.02 20.93 4.80
CA ALA A 13 -4.50 22.29 4.84
C ALA A 13 -4.99 23.16 3.65
N GLY A 14 -4.53 24.42 3.65
CA GLY A 14 -4.86 25.46 2.66
C GLY A 14 -4.08 25.34 1.36
N HIS A 15 -3.79 26.48 0.73
CA HIS A 15 -3.13 26.50 -0.57
C HIS A 15 -1.63 26.14 -0.42
N PRO A 16 -1.03 25.36 -1.35
CA PRO A 16 0.36 24.90 -1.22
C PRO A 16 1.41 26.02 -1.20
N LEU A 17 1.05 27.24 -1.62
CA LEU A 17 1.95 28.40 -1.63
C LEU A 17 1.83 29.31 -0.39
N ASP A 18 0.90 29.02 0.53
CA ASP A 18 0.68 29.90 1.70
C ASP A 18 1.88 29.89 2.65
N ALA A 19 2.51 28.72 2.85
CA ALA A 19 3.73 28.56 3.64
C ALA A 19 4.56 27.38 3.09
N PRO A 20 5.42 27.61 2.07
CA PRO A 20 6.19 26.55 1.45
C PRO A 20 7.07 25.79 2.45
N GLY A 21 7.06 24.46 2.37
CA GLY A 21 7.83 23.57 3.24
C GLY A 21 7.19 23.25 4.59
N THR A 22 6.02 23.83 4.91
CA THR A 22 5.32 23.56 6.19
C THR A 22 4.19 22.55 6.07
N CYS A 23 3.90 22.05 4.88
CA CYS A 23 2.85 21.06 4.64
C CYS A 23 3.32 19.99 3.65
N ASP A 24 2.71 18.82 3.76
CA ASP A 24 2.80 17.79 2.74
C ASP A 24 1.89 18.18 1.57
N ILE A 25 2.35 17.96 0.34
CA ILE A 25 1.57 18.15 -0.89
C ILE A 25 1.40 16.78 -1.53
N THR A 26 0.16 16.33 -1.72
CA THR A 26 -0.17 15.02 -2.29
C THR A 26 -1.09 15.17 -3.49
N ALA A 27 -1.05 14.20 -4.40
CA ALA A 27 -1.88 14.15 -5.59
C ALA A 27 -2.49 12.76 -5.80
N ASP A 28 -3.64 12.69 -6.47
CA ASP A 28 -4.14 11.43 -7.02
C ASP A 28 -3.19 10.90 -8.11
N ILE A 29 -3.05 9.59 -8.17
CA ILE A 29 -2.23 8.92 -9.20
C ILE A 29 -3.07 8.75 -10.47
N ALA A 30 -2.56 9.27 -11.59
CA ALA A 30 -3.15 9.09 -12.91
C ALA A 30 -2.74 7.71 -13.48
N ILE A 31 -3.49 6.67 -13.10
CA ILE A 31 -3.20 5.27 -13.46
C ILE A 31 -3.24 5.04 -14.98
N ASP A 32 -4.16 5.71 -15.68
CA ASP A 32 -4.27 5.67 -17.14
C ASP A 32 -2.97 6.13 -17.82
N GLN A 33 -2.30 7.14 -17.26
CA GLN A 33 -1.02 7.63 -17.78
C GLN A 33 0.12 6.63 -17.49
N LEU A 34 0.11 5.97 -16.34
CA LEU A 34 1.08 4.90 -16.05
C LEU A 34 0.97 3.75 -17.05
N ALA A 35 -0.27 3.36 -17.39
CA ALA A 35 -0.54 2.30 -18.37
C ALA A 35 0.01 2.63 -19.77
N THR A 36 0.11 3.90 -20.15
CA THR A 36 0.73 4.29 -21.44
C THR A 36 2.23 4.00 -21.51
N ALA A 37 2.93 4.00 -20.37
CA ALA A 37 4.35 3.69 -20.30
C ALA A 37 4.57 2.17 -20.20
N CYS A 38 3.78 1.50 -19.37
CA CYS A 38 3.78 0.05 -19.24
C CYS A 38 2.44 -0.41 -18.66
N GLU A 39 1.73 -1.28 -19.38
CA GLU A 39 0.47 -1.83 -18.92
C GLU A 39 0.70 -2.70 -17.67
N PRO A 40 -0.01 -2.45 -16.55
CA PRO A 40 0.06 -3.32 -15.37
C PRO A 40 -0.49 -4.72 -15.69
N SER A 41 0.17 -5.76 -15.17
CA SER A 41 -0.32 -7.14 -15.27
C SER A 41 -1.51 -7.41 -14.34
N LEU A 42 -1.66 -6.60 -13.29
CA LEU A 42 -2.80 -6.63 -12.40
C LEU A 42 -3.17 -5.21 -11.93
N VAL A 43 -4.46 -4.93 -11.91
CA VAL A 43 -5.05 -3.79 -11.21
C VAL A 43 -6.11 -4.34 -10.27
N THR A 44 -5.96 -4.10 -8.97
CA THR A 44 -6.88 -4.60 -7.93
C THR A 44 -6.99 -3.58 -6.80
N THR A 45 -7.93 -3.80 -5.90
CA THR A 45 -8.04 -2.98 -4.68
C THR A 45 -7.09 -3.49 -3.59
N GLN A 46 -6.73 -2.61 -2.66
CA GLN A 46 -5.92 -2.95 -1.50
C GLN A 46 -6.56 -4.08 -0.69
N ARG A 47 -7.88 -4.03 -0.48
CA ARG A 47 -8.59 -5.09 0.25
C ARG A 47 -8.45 -6.46 -0.42
N GLU A 48 -8.62 -6.53 -1.74
CA GLU A 48 -8.50 -7.78 -2.52
C GLU A 48 -7.05 -8.27 -2.52
N PHE A 49 -6.09 -7.35 -2.68
CA PHE A 49 -4.67 -7.65 -2.61
C PHE A 49 -4.27 -8.26 -1.26
N LEU A 50 -4.65 -7.61 -0.15
CA LEU A 50 -4.33 -8.06 1.21
C LEU A 50 -5.04 -9.38 1.56
N GLN A 51 -6.28 -9.57 1.11
CA GLN A 51 -6.99 -10.84 1.23
C GLN A 51 -6.26 -11.98 0.52
N ARG A 52 -5.79 -11.76 -0.71
CA ARG A 52 -5.01 -12.74 -1.47
C ARG A 52 -3.68 -13.09 -0.80
N LEU A 53 -3.07 -12.14 -0.07
CA LEU A 53 -1.83 -12.38 0.69
C LEU A 53 -2.05 -13.02 2.07
N GLY A 54 -3.29 -13.34 2.46
CA GLY A 54 -3.56 -14.05 3.71
C GLY A 54 -3.60 -13.15 4.95
N ILE A 55 -4.04 -11.89 4.82
CA ILE A 55 -4.24 -11.01 5.98
C ILE A 55 -5.17 -11.62 7.05
N ALA A 56 -6.13 -12.46 6.65
CA ALA A 56 -7.00 -13.19 7.57
C ALA A 56 -6.20 -14.12 8.50
N ASP A 57 -5.21 -14.85 7.97
CA ASP A 57 -4.37 -15.76 8.75
C ASP A 57 -3.55 -14.99 9.80
N LEU A 58 -3.07 -13.78 9.44
CA LEU A 58 -2.34 -12.90 10.36
C LEU A 58 -3.22 -12.36 11.50
N VAL A 59 -4.50 -12.10 11.21
CA VAL A 59 -5.50 -11.69 12.20
C VAL A 59 -5.84 -12.84 13.13
N ASP A 60 -6.05 -14.04 12.60
CA ASP A 60 -6.35 -15.23 13.39
C ASP A 60 -5.20 -15.64 14.31
N GLU A 61 -3.95 -15.57 13.80
CA GLU A 61 -2.76 -15.70 14.63
C GLU A 61 -2.75 -14.66 15.77
N GLY A 62 -3.06 -13.39 15.45
CA GLY A 62 -3.13 -12.32 16.43
C GLY A 62 -4.18 -12.56 17.51
N ARG A 63 -5.36 -13.06 17.13
CA ARG A 63 -6.43 -13.45 18.08
C ARG A 63 -5.98 -14.56 19.01
N ARG A 64 -5.26 -15.57 18.50
CA ARG A 64 -4.73 -16.68 19.31
C ARG A 64 -3.72 -16.17 20.35
N VAL A 65 -2.71 -15.41 19.91
CA VAL A 65 -1.67 -14.86 20.79
C VAL A 65 -2.27 -13.95 21.86
N TRP A 66 -3.22 -13.09 21.48
CA TRP A 66 -3.93 -12.25 22.44
C TRP A 66 -4.68 -13.09 23.49
N SER A 67 -5.39 -14.13 23.06
CA SER A 67 -6.16 -15.00 23.95
C SER A 67 -5.27 -15.76 24.94
N GLU A 68 -4.12 -16.26 24.51
CA GLU A 68 -3.16 -16.99 25.36
C GLU A 68 -2.53 -16.11 26.45
N LYS A 69 -2.38 -14.80 26.17
CA LYS A 69 -1.69 -13.86 27.06
C LYS A 69 -2.60 -12.81 27.71
N ALA A 70 -3.92 -12.92 27.55
CA ALA A 70 -4.87 -11.88 27.95
C ALA A 70 -4.83 -11.53 29.45
N LEU A 71 -4.48 -12.48 30.32
CA LEU A 71 -4.41 -12.28 31.78
C LEU A 71 -3.18 -11.47 32.23
N ALA A 72 -2.12 -11.45 31.43
CA ALA A 72 -0.88 -10.72 31.71
C ALA A 72 -0.20 -10.33 30.38
N PRO A 73 -0.76 -9.35 29.64
CA PRO A 73 -0.33 -9.05 28.28
C PRO A 73 1.05 -8.38 28.27
N ASP A 74 1.94 -8.91 27.42
CA ASP A 74 3.24 -8.33 27.09
C ASP A 74 3.16 -7.53 25.77
N VAL A 75 4.30 -6.98 25.34
CA VAL A 75 4.38 -6.18 24.09
C VAL A 75 3.97 -7.02 22.87
N GLU A 76 4.26 -8.32 22.88
CA GLU A 76 3.87 -9.23 21.81
C GLU A 76 2.34 -9.36 21.74
N ALA A 77 1.68 -9.57 22.89
CA ALA A 77 0.22 -9.61 22.99
C ALA A 77 -0.44 -8.31 22.51
N LEU A 78 0.15 -7.15 22.82
CA LEU A 78 -0.36 -5.86 22.36
C LEU A 78 -0.24 -5.69 20.84
N ARG A 79 0.88 -6.09 20.24
CA ARG A 79 1.05 -6.11 18.77
C ARG A 79 0.09 -7.09 18.10
N ALA A 80 -0.10 -8.27 18.69
CA ALA A 80 -1.04 -9.26 18.19
C ALA A 80 -2.49 -8.72 18.20
N ARG A 81 -2.86 -7.97 19.24
CA ARG A 81 -4.17 -7.32 19.33
C ARG A 81 -4.34 -6.19 18.31
N SER A 82 -3.30 -5.41 18.02
CA SER A 82 -3.40 -4.27 17.09
C SER A 82 -3.76 -4.72 15.67
N ARG A 83 -3.27 -5.89 15.25
CA ARG A 83 -3.59 -6.51 13.94
C ARG A 83 -5.08 -6.60 13.65
N ILE A 84 -5.92 -6.79 14.67
CA ILE A 84 -7.37 -6.94 14.50
C ILE A 84 -7.97 -5.62 13.98
N GLY A 85 -7.71 -4.52 14.68
CA GLY A 85 -8.24 -3.20 14.30
C GLY A 85 -7.55 -2.63 13.06
N GLU A 86 -6.25 -2.86 12.92
CA GLU A 86 -5.51 -2.43 11.73
C GLU A 86 -6.03 -3.13 10.46
N ALA A 87 -6.30 -4.43 10.52
CA ALA A 87 -6.87 -5.15 9.39
C ALA A 87 -8.27 -4.66 9.02
N GLU A 88 -9.11 -4.30 10.00
CA GLU A 88 -10.42 -3.68 9.74
C GLU A 88 -10.26 -2.39 8.94
N SER A 89 -9.37 -1.48 9.37
CA SER A 89 -9.10 -0.24 8.63
C SER A 89 -8.51 -0.48 7.24
N LEU A 90 -7.59 -1.43 7.09
CA LEU A 90 -6.94 -1.74 5.83
C LEU A 90 -7.88 -2.39 4.80
N LEU A 91 -8.96 -3.03 5.25
CA LEU A 91 -9.93 -3.72 4.40
C LEU A 91 -11.24 -2.93 4.19
N GLU A 92 -11.41 -1.81 4.89
CA GLU A 92 -12.64 -1.01 4.88
C GLU A 92 -12.95 -0.43 3.48
N SER A 93 -14.15 -0.72 2.99
CA SER A 93 -14.68 -0.09 1.77
C SER A 93 -15.12 1.33 2.05
N GLY A 94 -14.85 2.26 1.12
CA GLY A 94 -14.94 3.70 1.34
C GLY A 94 -13.78 4.29 2.15
N GLY A 95 -12.86 3.44 2.64
CA GLY A 95 -11.66 3.81 3.37
C GLY A 95 -10.39 3.35 2.66
N LEU A 96 -9.39 2.88 3.43
CA LEU A 96 -8.10 2.45 2.87
C LEU A 96 -8.23 1.21 1.98
N GLY A 97 -9.25 0.38 2.19
CA GLY A 97 -9.47 -0.82 1.38
C GLY A 97 -9.72 -0.55 -0.10
N ASP A 98 -10.13 0.68 -0.45
CA ASP A 98 -10.39 1.11 -1.82
C ASP A 98 -9.15 1.70 -2.52
N PHE A 99 -8.00 1.77 -1.85
CA PHE A 99 -6.75 2.13 -2.51
C PHE A 99 -6.42 1.13 -3.62
N VAL A 100 -5.76 1.59 -4.68
CA VAL A 100 -5.45 0.74 -5.83
C VAL A 100 -4.05 0.15 -5.68
N VAL A 101 -3.94 -1.15 -5.97
CA VAL A 101 -2.66 -1.86 -6.11
C VAL A 101 -2.46 -2.21 -7.59
N LEU A 102 -1.28 -1.88 -8.09
CA LEU A 102 -0.83 -2.14 -9.45
C LEU A 102 0.37 -3.09 -9.40
N GLU A 103 0.36 -4.15 -10.19
CA GLU A 103 1.52 -5.05 -10.36
C GLU A 103 2.00 -5.03 -11.82
N TRP A 104 3.31 -5.21 -12.01
CA TRP A 104 3.92 -5.40 -13.32
C TRP A 104 4.82 -6.63 -13.29
N THR A 105 4.71 -7.46 -14.32
CA THR A 105 5.67 -8.54 -14.55
C THR A 105 6.78 -8.02 -15.45
N VAL A 106 8.00 -7.96 -14.93
CA VAL A 106 9.17 -7.53 -15.69
C VAL A 106 9.92 -8.75 -16.22
N GLU A 107 10.19 -8.78 -17.52
CA GLU A 107 11.14 -9.75 -18.08
C GLU A 107 12.56 -9.32 -17.72
N MET A 108 13.30 -10.19 -17.05
CA MET A 108 14.72 -9.99 -16.82
C MET A 108 15.44 -10.18 -18.16
N ARG A 109 16.00 -9.10 -18.71
CA ARG A 109 16.83 -9.21 -19.92
C ARG A 109 18.20 -9.77 -19.56
N ASP A 110 18.57 -10.90 -20.16
CA ASP A 110 19.94 -11.42 -20.09
C ASP A 110 20.87 -10.57 -20.97
N GLU A 111 21.76 -9.82 -20.32
CA GLU A 111 22.78 -8.95 -20.93
C GLU A 111 23.81 -9.73 -21.79
N ALA A 112 23.82 -11.07 -21.74
CA ALA A 112 24.75 -11.91 -22.49
C ALA A 112 24.47 -11.94 -24.01
N SER A 113 23.28 -11.54 -24.44
CA SER A 113 22.84 -11.61 -25.85
C SER A 113 23.44 -10.50 -26.73
N ASP A 114 23.88 -9.39 -26.13
CA ASP A 114 24.26 -8.16 -26.85
C ASP A 114 25.74 -8.12 -27.28
N ARG A 115 26.54 -9.13 -26.88
CA ARG A 115 27.97 -9.21 -27.23
C ARG A 115 28.31 -10.08 -28.44
N SER A 116 27.35 -10.81 -29.01
CA SER A 116 27.61 -11.69 -30.16
C SER A 116 27.36 -11.05 -31.54
N GLY A 117 26.96 -9.78 -31.60
CA GLY A 117 26.57 -9.09 -32.83
C GLY A 117 27.63 -8.22 -33.51
N ASN A 118 28.92 -8.28 -33.15
CA ASN A 118 29.97 -7.53 -33.86
C ASN A 118 31.23 -8.37 -34.06
N GLY A 119 31.26 -9.15 -35.14
CA GLY A 119 32.40 -9.98 -35.48
C GLY A 119 32.23 -10.79 -36.76
N ARG A 120 31.98 -10.11 -37.88
CA ARG A 120 32.55 -10.37 -39.23
C ARG A 120 31.88 -9.53 -40.30
#